data_AF-A0A9E5U2J7-F1
#
_entry.id   AF-A0A9E5U2J7-F1
#
_cell.length_a   1.000
_cell.length_b   1.000
_cell.length_c   1.000
_cell.angle_alpha   90.00
_cell.angle_beta   90.00
_cell.angle_gamma   90.00
#
_symmetry.space_group_name_H-M   'P 1'
#
loop_
_entity.id
_entity.type
_entity.pdbx_description
1 polymer ?
#
loop_
_entity_poly.entity_id
_entity_poly.type
_entity_poly.pdbx_seq_one_letter_code
_entity_poly.pdbx_strand_id
1 'polypeptide(L)' 'MRLGPGVVVAAAFVGPGTVTTATVAGARHGFTLIWALCFAVAAALVLQEMSARLGVAGGM' A
#
# COMPACT_ATOMS: atom_id res chain seq x y z
N MET A 1 8.43 12.78 17.63
CA MET A 1 7.43 12.39 16.61
C MET A 1 6.96 10.97 16.90
N ARG A 2 5.71 10.78 17.31
CA ARG A 2 5.14 9.42 17.40
C ARG A 2 4.57 9.10 16.03
N LEU A 3 5.21 8.16 15.32
CA LEU A 3 4.67 7.62 14.09
C LEU A 3 3.34 6.92 14.43
N GLY A 4 2.26 7.33 13.76
CA GLY A 4 0.96 6.71 13.94
C GLY A 4 0.95 5.27 13.41
N PRO A 5 -0.02 4.43 13.85
CA PRO A 5 -0.11 3.03 13.45
C PRO A 5 -0.17 2.86 11.92
N GLY A 6 -0.72 3.82 11.20
CA GLY A 6 -0.80 3.81 9.73
C GLY A 6 0.55 3.65 9.03
N VAL A 7 1.64 4.21 9.59
CA VAL A 7 2.98 4.06 8.97
C VAL A 7 3.52 2.64 9.14
N VAL A 8 3.23 2.01 10.27
CA VAL A 8 3.61 0.61 10.51
C VAL A 8 2.84 -0.32 9.57
N VAL A 9 1.54 -0.09 9.37
CA VAL A 9 0.74 -0.90 8.44
C VAL A 9 1.19 -0.69 7.00
N ALA A 10 1.50 0.56 6.59
CA ALA A 10 2.04 0.84 5.26
C ALA A 10 3.37 0.11 5.02
N ALA A 11 4.27 0.09 6.01
CA ALA A 11 5.54 -0.64 5.93
C ALA A 11 5.34 -2.17 5.85
N ALA A 12 4.32 -2.72 6.52
CA ALA A 12 3.97 -4.13 6.43
C ALA A 12 3.41 -4.50 5.03
N PHE A 13 2.69 -3.58 4.40
CA PHE A 13 2.09 -3.78 3.08
C PHE A 13 3.10 -3.62 1.93
N VAL A 14 4.03 -2.67 2.06
CA VAL A 14 5.08 -2.40 1.06
C VAL A 14 6.39 -3.07 1.48
N GLY A 15 6.51 -4.35 1.14
CA GLY A 15 7.71 -5.14 1.39
C GLY A 15 8.78 -5.03 0.29
N PRO A 16 9.98 -5.62 0.51
CA PRO A 16 11.06 -5.64 -0.48
C PRO A 16 10.65 -6.33 -1.80
N GLY A 17 9.72 -7.29 -1.75
CA GLY A 17 9.15 -7.92 -2.95
C GLY A 17 8.38 -6.92 -3.81
N THR A 18 7.49 -6.13 -3.22
CA THR A 18 6.71 -5.10 -3.92
C THR A 18 7.63 -4.07 -4.57
N VAL A 19 8.69 -3.65 -3.87
CA VAL A 19 9.71 -2.72 -4.39
C VAL A 19 10.47 -3.35 -5.56
N THR A 20 10.86 -4.63 -5.45
CA THR A 20 11.56 -5.34 -6.52
C THR A 20 10.69 -5.45 -7.77
N THR A 21 9.43 -5.86 -7.62
CA THR A 21 8.49 -5.99 -8.74
C THR A 21 8.23 -4.65 -9.40
N ALA A 22 7.99 -3.58 -8.64
CA ALA A 22 7.77 -2.24 -9.18
C ALA A 22 9.01 -1.73 -9.94
N THR A 23 10.20 -1.99 -9.41
CA THR A 23 11.48 -1.61 -10.03
C THR A 23 11.71 -2.36 -11.33
N VAL A 24 11.52 -3.69 -11.35
CA VAL A 24 11.68 -4.51 -12.56
C VAL A 24 10.61 -4.15 -13.61
N ALA A 25 9.37 -3.92 -13.18
CA ALA A 25 8.29 -3.48 -14.06
C ALA A 25 8.59 -2.11 -14.68
N GLY A 26 9.08 -1.15 -13.90
CA GLY A 26 9.50 0.16 -14.39
C GLY A 26 10.72 0.08 -15.33
N ALA A 27 11.69 -0.77 -15.02
CA ALA A 27 12.86 -0.98 -15.88
C ALA A 27 12.50 -1.61 -17.24
N ARG A 28 11.47 -2.48 -17.28
CA ARG A 28 11.04 -3.18 -18.51
C ARG A 28 10.00 -2.41 -19.32
N HIS A 29 9.09 -1.70 -18.65
CA HIS A 29 7.92 -1.07 -19.29
C HIS A 29 7.92 0.46 -19.20
N GLY A 30 8.97 1.07 -18.63
CA GLY A 30 9.04 2.50 -18.37
C GLY A 30 7.86 2.96 -17.51
N PHE A 31 7.20 4.03 -17.95
CA PHE A 31 6.05 4.61 -17.25
C PHE A 31 4.69 4.01 -17.66
N THR A 32 4.68 3.02 -18.55
CA THR A 32 3.43 2.41 -19.06
C THR A 32 2.56 1.82 -17.94
N LEU A 33 3.18 1.34 -16.86
CA LEU A 33 2.50 0.69 -15.73
C LEU A 33 2.22 1.63 -14.54
N ILE A 34 2.47 2.93 -14.65
CA ILE A 34 2.21 3.88 -13.55
C ILE A 34 0.74 3.87 -13.14
N TRP A 35 -0.18 3.76 -14.10
CA TRP A 35 -1.61 3.72 -13.79
C TRP A 35 -1.97 2.52 -12.91
N ALA A 36 -1.31 1.37 -13.11
CA ALA A 36 -1.54 0.16 -12.31
C ALA A 36 -1.01 0.35 -10.87
N LEU A 37 0.12 1.03 -10.71
CA LEU A 37 0.64 1.41 -9.40
C LEU A 37 -0.32 2.37 -8.67
N CYS A 38 -0.84 3.40 -9.37
CA CYS A 38 -1.83 4.30 -8.80
C CYS A 38 -3.12 3.57 -8.39
N PHE A 39 -3.60 2.66 -9.23
CA PHE A 39 -4.75 1.82 -8.92
C PHE A 39 -4.51 0.96 -7.68
N ALA A 40 -3.35 0.32 -7.57
CA ALA A 40 -2.99 -0.50 -6.41
C ALA A 40 -2.96 0.32 -5.11
N VAL A 41 -2.43 1.54 -5.15
CA VAL A 41 -2.43 2.45 -3.98
C VAL A 41 -3.85 2.86 -3.61
N ALA A 42 -4.69 3.22 -4.58
CA ALA A 42 -6.09 3.58 -4.31
C ALA A 42 -6.87 2.40 -3.69
N ALA A 43 -6.70 1.20 -4.23
CA ALA A 43 -7.30 -0.02 -3.68
C ALA A 43 -6.82 -0.29 -2.24
N ALA A 44 -5.52 -0.11 -1.97
CA ALA A 44 -4.97 -0.26 -0.63
C ALA A 44 -5.55 0.76 0.36
N LEU A 45 -5.78 2.01 -0.06
CA LEU A 45 -6.41 3.03 0.80
C LEU A 45 -7.85 2.64 1.18
N VAL A 46 -8.64 2.15 0.23
CA VAL A 46 -10.02 1.68 0.50
C VAL A 46 -10.00 0.48 1.46
N LEU A 47 -9.12 -0.49 1.22
CA LEU A 47 -8.98 -1.66 2.11
C LEU A 47 -8.55 -1.25 3.53
N GLN A 48 -7.65 -0.27 3.64
CA GLN A 48 -7.16 0.25 4.92
C GLN A 48 -8.23 1.04 5.67
N GLU A 49 -9.05 1.83 4.97
CA GLU A 49 -10.19 2.51 5.58
C GLU A 49 -11.18 1.49 6.17
N MET A 50 -11.52 0.45 5.41
CA MET A 50 -12.42 -0.61 5.87
C MET A 50 -11.84 -1.38 7.05
N SER A 51 -10.55 -1.72 7.01
CA SER A 51 -9.84 -2.39 8.10
C SER A 51 -9.78 -1.52 9.35
N ALA A 52 -9.54 -0.22 9.20
CA ALA A 52 -9.54 0.73 10.31
C ALA A 52 -10.94 0.87 10.92
N ARG A 53 -11.99 0.97 10.10
CA ARG A 53 -13.38 1.00 10.58
C ARG A 53 -13.73 -0.27 11.34
N LEU A 54 -13.31 -1.44 10.84
CA LEU A 54 -13.52 -2.72 11.52
C LEU A 54 -12.75 -2.82 12.85
N GLY A 55 -11.51 -2.36 12.92
CA GLY A 55 -10.74 -2.34 14.16
C GLY A 55 -11.41 -1.47 15.23
N VAL A 56 -11.83 -0.25 14.84
CA VAL A 56 -12.51 0.67 15.75
C VAL A 56 -13.90 0.15 16.16
N ALA A 57 -14.69 -0.39 15.24
CA ALA A 57 -16.04 -0.90 15.53
C ALA A 57 -16.05 -2.25 16.25
N GLY A 58 -15.06 -3.10 15.98
CA GLY A 58 -14.89 -4.41 16.60
C GLY A 58 -14.27 -4.36 18.00
N GLY A 59 -13.80 -3.18 18.45
CA GLY A 59 -13.20 -2.98 19.76
C GLY A 59 -11.83 -3.66 19.93
N MET A 60 -11.12 -3.88 18.81
CA MET A 60 -9.77 -4.47 18.76
C MET A 60 -8.69 -3.39 18.81
#